data_AF-A0A928QAF4-F1
#
_entry.id   AF-A0A928QAF4-F1
#
_cell.length_a   1.000
_cell.length_b   1.000
_cell.length_c   1.000
_cell.angle_alpha   90.00
_cell.angle_beta   90.00
_cell.angle_gamma   90.00
#
_symmetry.space_group_name_H-M   'P 1'
#
loop_
_entity.id
_entity.type
_entity.pdbx_description
1 polymer ?
#
loop_
_entity_poly.entity_id
_entity_poly.type
_entity_poly.pdbx_seq_one_letter_code
_entity_poly.pdbx_strand_id
1 'polypeptide(L)'
;MEQTQKKQLDVTKILQSVKRFSVLLLGSLFVQIAIWAIYSFLELNMFLCGISAIFTAMLYHGIQLEEETGLSRRGVFFATILTPFLMGVVVTVIMLVRYPDLSQTGENPLLQTISLYSARLTINGVVLLLFAFADSFYLRNRISRQASSEEETPS
;
A
#
# COMPACT_ATOMS: atom_id res chain seq x y z
N MET A 1 19.32 8.46 36.57
CA MET A 1 18.94 9.49 35.57
C MET A 1 19.10 8.99 34.13
N GLU A 2 20.10 8.16 33.80
CA GLU A 2 20.27 7.57 32.46
C GLU A 2 19.11 6.70 31.96
N GLN A 3 18.51 5.84 32.80
CA GLN A 3 17.39 4.99 32.38
C GLN A 3 16.14 5.80 31.97
N THR A 4 15.92 6.95 32.59
CA THR A 4 14.79 7.83 32.28
C THR A 4 14.99 8.54 30.94
N GLN A 5 16.22 8.97 30.61
CA GLN A 5 16.54 9.56 29.31
C GLN A 5 16.46 8.54 28.17
N LYS A 6 16.93 7.31 28.38
CA LYS A 6 16.86 6.25 27.36
C LYS A 6 15.41 5.88 27.03
N LYS A 7 14.56 5.73 28.06
CA LYS A 7 13.12 5.45 27.89
C LYS A 7 12.38 6.59 27.18
N GLN A 8 12.71 7.85 27.47
CA GLN A 8 12.15 9.02 26.79
C GLN A 8 12.58 9.10 25.31
N LEU A 9 13.84 8.77 25.03
CA LEU A 9 14.36 8.72 23.65
C LEU A 9 13.66 7.61 22.83
N ASP A 10 13.44 6.44 23.42
CA ASP A 10 12.76 5.32 22.76
C ASP A 10 11.28 5.63 22.48
N VAL A 11 10.56 6.26 23.42
CA VAL A 11 9.16 6.67 23.21
C VAL A 11 9.04 7.68 22.07
N THR A 12 9.92 8.67 22.00
CA THR A 12 9.89 9.69 20.95
C THR A 12 10.13 9.09 19.56
N LYS A 13 11.07 8.13 19.46
CA LYS A 13 11.35 7.41 18.21
C LYS A 13 10.15 6.57 17.77
N ILE A 14 9.54 5.81 18.68
CA ILE A 14 8.34 5.02 18.40
C ILE A 14 7.20 5.92 17.90
N LEU A 15 6.98 7.06 18.57
CA LEU A 15 5.94 8.00 18.18
C LEU A 15 6.18 8.58 16.78
N GLN A 16 7.43 8.88 16.41
CA GLN A 16 7.78 9.31 15.06
C GLN A 16 7.53 8.22 14.03
N SER A 17 7.92 6.97 14.30
CA SER A 17 7.67 5.85 13.40
C SER A 17 6.16 5.60 13.19
N VAL A 18 5.36 5.70 14.26
CA VAL A 18 3.89 5.59 14.16
C VAL A 18 3.32 6.73 13.32
N LYS A 19 3.72 7.98 13.56
CA LYS A 19 3.26 9.12 12.77
C LYS A 19 3.57 8.94 11.28
N ARG A 20 4.79 8.54 10.95
CA ARG A 20 5.22 8.30 9.56
C ARG A 20 4.45 7.15 8.93
N PHE A 21 4.24 6.05 9.67
CA PHE A 21 3.41 4.93 9.22
C PHE A 21 1.97 5.39 8.90
N SER A 22 1.35 6.17 9.79
CA SER A 22 0.00 6.69 9.60
C SER A 22 -0.09 7.63 8.39
N VAL A 23 0.90 8.50 8.18
CA VAL A 23 0.95 9.39 7.01
C VAL A 23 1.04 8.58 5.72
N LEU A 24 1.91 7.57 5.67
CA LEU A 24 2.03 6.70 4.50
C LEU A 24 0.75 5.88 4.24
N LEU A 25 0.12 5.37 5.30
CA LEU A 25 -1.13 4.64 5.22
C LEU A 25 -2.25 5.53 4.66
N LEU A 26 -2.47 6.69 5.28
CA LEU A 26 -3.52 7.63 4.88
C LEU A 26 -3.25 8.20 3.48
N GLY A 27 -2.00 8.50 3.17
CA GLY A 27 -1.59 8.96 1.85
C GLY A 27 -1.85 7.91 0.77
N SER A 28 -1.52 6.64 1.04
CA SER A 28 -1.79 5.55 0.09
C SER A 28 -3.29 5.35 -0.14
N LEU A 29 -4.09 5.31 0.94
CA LEU A 29 -5.55 5.22 0.82
C LEU A 29 -6.14 6.41 0.05
N PHE A 30 -5.68 7.62 0.36
CA PHE A 30 -6.13 8.83 -0.32
C PHE A 30 -5.82 8.80 -1.81
N VAL A 31 -4.58 8.44 -2.20
CA VAL A 31 -4.18 8.33 -3.61
C VAL A 31 -5.02 7.29 -4.33
N GLN A 32 -5.20 6.10 -3.73
CA GLN A 32 -6.01 5.05 -4.34
C GLN A 32 -7.46 5.53 -4.54
N ILE A 33 -8.08 6.11 -3.52
CA ILE A 33 -9.46 6.62 -3.62
C ILE A 33 -9.56 7.77 -4.62
N ALA A 34 -8.63 8.72 -4.60
CA ALA A 34 -8.62 9.89 -5.48
C ALA A 34 -8.47 9.49 -6.95
N ILE A 35 -7.55 8.57 -7.26
CA ILE A 35 -7.39 8.04 -8.62
C ILE A 35 -8.70 7.39 -9.09
N TRP A 36 -9.37 6.62 -8.23
CA TRP A 36 -10.66 6.00 -8.55
C TRP A 36 -11.82 6.97 -8.67
N ALA A 37 -11.83 8.05 -7.88
CA ALA A 37 -12.79 9.13 -8.00
C ALA A 37 -12.64 9.85 -9.34
N ILE A 38 -11.40 10.16 -9.75
CA ILE A 38 -11.10 10.73 -11.06
C ILE A 38 -11.54 9.79 -12.18
N TYR A 39 -11.26 8.49 -12.07
CA TYR A 39 -11.70 7.51 -13.06
C TYR A 39 -13.23 7.43 -13.18
N SER A 40 -13.93 7.51 -12.05
CA SER A 40 -15.40 7.49 -12.04
C SER A 40 -15.98 8.76 -12.64
N PHE A 41 -15.35 9.91 -12.40
CA PHE A 41 -15.76 11.20 -12.95
C PHE A 41 -15.52 11.28 -14.47
N LEU A 42 -14.46 10.66 -14.97
CA LEU A 42 -14.09 10.65 -16.39
C LEU A 42 -14.71 9.48 -17.18
N GLU A 43 -15.56 8.67 -16.55
CA GLU A 43 -16.20 7.47 -17.16
C GLU A 43 -15.21 6.54 -17.87
N LEU A 44 -14.00 6.45 -17.32
CA LEU A 44 -12.88 5.76 -17.95
C LEU A 44 -13.01 4.23 -17.81
N ASN A 45 -12.63 3.54 -18.89
CA ASN A 45 -12.85 2.10 -19.05
C ASN A 45 -12.04 1.27 -18.03
N MET A 46 -12.55 0.08 -17.64
CA MET A 46 -11.96 -0.78 -16.61
C MET A 46 -10.51 -1.20 -16.91
N PHE A 47 -10.07 -1.18 -18.16
CA PHE A 47 -8.65 -1.40 -18.51
C PHE A 47 -7.71 -0.37 -17.89
N LEU A 48 -8.17 0.86 -17.60
CA LEU A 48 -7.38 1.85 -16.89
C LEU A 48 -7.22 1.56 -15.39
N CYS A 49 -7.91 0.55 -14.83
CA CYS A 49 -7.69 0.08 -13.46
C CYS A 49 -6.23 -0.31 -13.22
N GLY A 50 -5.58 -0.93 -14.22
CA GLY A 50 -4.16 -1.30 -14.14
C GLY A 50 -3.24 -0.09 -13.98
N ILE A 51 -3.60 1.06 -14.56
CA ILE A 51 -2.81 2.29 -14.46
C ILE A 51 -2.83 2.83 -13.02
N SER A 52 -3.96 2.72 -12.30
CA SER A 52 -4.02 3.07 -10.87
C SER A 52 -3.06 2.23 -10.03
N ALA A 53 -2.96 0.93 -10.35
CA ALA A 53 -2.08 0.01 -9.68
C ALA A 53 -0.62 0.36 -9.98
N ILE A 54 -0.30 0.64 -11.25
CA ILE A 54 1.05 1.04 -11.69
C ILE A 54 1.46 2.36 -11.04
N PHE A 55 0.57 3.35 -10.98
CA PHE A 55 0.88 4.65 -10.37
C PHE A 55 1.15 4.50 -8.87
N THR A 56 0.33 3.71 -8.19
CA THR A 56 0.50 3.40 -6.76
C THR A 56 1.77 2.56 -6.51
N ALA A 57 2.11 1.66 -7.43
CA ALA A 57 3.33 0.87 -7.42
C ALA A 57 4.59 1.74 -7.63
N MET A 58 4.55 2.71 -8.55
CA MET A 58 5.64 3.66 -8.77
C MET A 58 5.85 4.56 -7.55
N LEU A 59 4.77 5.05 -6.95
CA LEU A 59 4.84 5.80 -5.69
C LEU A 59 5.45 4.96 -4.58
N TYR A 60 5.03 3.70 -4.44
CA TYR A 60 5.62 2.78 -3.48
C TYR A 60 7.11 2.55 -3.72
N HIS A 61 7.53 2.32 -4.97
CA HIS A 61 8.94 2.14 -5.32
C HIS A 61 9.76 3.40 -5.04
N GLY A 62 9.23 4.59 -5.34
CA GLY A 62 9.85 5.87 -5.00
C GLY A 62 10.03 6.06 -3.50
N ILE A 63 9.00 5.76 -2.70
CA ILE A 63 9.07 5.82 -1.24
C ILE A 63 10.05 4.78 -0.68
N GLN A 64 10.21 3.62 -1.32
CA GLN A 64 11.20 2.62 -0.92
C GLN A 64 12.65 3.01 -1.25
N LEU A 65 12.86 3.84 -2.27
CA LEU A 65 14.17 4.38 -2.64
C LEU A 65 14.61 5.51 -1.72
N GLU A 66 13.67 6.24 -1.10
CA GLU A 66 14.00 7.23 -0.07
C GLU A 66 14.49 6.56 1.22
N GLU A 67 15.80 6.64 1.47
CA GLU A 67 16.42 6.26 2.74
C GLU A 67 15.91 7.11 3.93
N GLU A 68 15.35 8.29 3.67
CA GLU A 68 14.92 9.24 4.70
C GLU A 68 13.54 8.94 5.33
N THR A 69 12.80 7.95 4.82
CA THR A 69 11.50 7.57 5.39
C THR A 69 11.62 7.15 6.86
N GLY A 70 12.81 6.71 7.32
CA GLY A 70 13.07 6.28 8.70
C GLY A 70 12.18 5.11 9.17
N LEU A 71 11.53 4.44 8.22
CA LEU A 71 10.84 3.17 8.39
C LEU A 71 11.63 2.10 7.64
N SER A 72 11.60 0.87 8.16
CA SER A 72 12.14 -0.26 7.40
C SER A 72 11.36 -0.45 6.10
N ARG A 73 11.99 -1.00 5.06
CA ARG A 73 11.32 -1.35 3.78
C ARG A 73 10.05 -2.19 3.99
N ARG A 74 10.06 -3.07 5.01
CA ARG A 74 8.89 -3.84 5.44
C ARG A 74 7.80 -2.92 5.99
N GLY A 75 8.16 -1.98 6.87
CA GLY A 75 7.22 -1.00 7.43
C GLY A 75 6.51 -0.16 6.36
N VAL A 76 7.24 0.27 5.33
CA VAL A 76 6.66 0.95 4.16
C VAL A 76 5.67 0.04 3.43
N PHE A 77 6.04 -1.21 3.11
CA PHE A 77 5.15 -2.19 2.49
C PHE A 77 3.85 -2.42 3.27
N PHE A 78 3.96 -2.60 4.58
CA PHE A 78 2.79 -2.77 5.44
C PHE A 78 1.89 -1.53 5.42
N ALA A 79 2.48 -0.33 5.49
CA ALA A 79 1.73 0.92 5.49
C ALA A 79 1.01 1.20 4.17
N THR A 80 1.71 1.02 3.04
CA THR A 80 1.23 1.50 1.74
C THR A 80 0.46 0.45 0.96
N ILE A 81 0.74 -0.84 1.13
CA ILE A 81 0.16 -1.91 0.31
C ILE A 81 -0.67 -2.87 1.16
N LEU A 82 -0.07 -3.52 2.16
CA LEU A 82 -0.75 -4.62 2.85
C LEU A 82 -1.93 -4.16 3.71
N THR A 83 -1.75 -3.09 4.49
CA THR A 83 -2.83 -2.60 5.38
C THR A 83 -4.02 -2.06 4.58
N PRO A 84 -3.85 -1.22 3.54
CA PRO A 84 -4.95 -0.82 2.65
C PRO A 84 -5.64 -2.00 1.99
N PHE A 85 -4.89 -3.01 1.53
CA PHE A 85 -5.46 -4.21 0.94
C PHE A 85 -6.31 -5.00 1.94
N LEU A 86 -5.78 -5.28 3.14
CA LEU A 86 -6.52 -6.00 4.19
C LEU A 86 -7.78 -5.24 4.60
N MET A 87 -7.70 -3.91 4.71
CA MET A 87 -8.86 -3.06 4.97
C MET A 87 -9.91 -3.20 3.86
N GLY A 88 -9.50 -3.14 2.59
CA GLY A 88 -10.38 -3.34 1.44
C GLY A 88 -11.05 -4.72 1.44
N VAL A 89 -10.29 -5.78 1.72
CA VAL A 89 -10.79 -7.16 1.81
C VAL A 89 -11.81 -7.29 2.94
N VAL A 90 -11.48 -6.82 4.15
CA VAL A 90 -12.39 -6.89 5.31
C VAL A 90 -13.69 -6.16 5.03
N VAL A 91 -13.63 -4.94 4.48
CA VAL A 91 -14.84 -4.18 4.14
C VAL A 91 -15.65 -4.89 3.06
N THR A 92 -15.00 -5.45 2.04
CA THR A 92 -15.68 -6.19 0.96
C THR A 92 -16.36 -7.46 1.50
N VAL A 93 -15.70 -8.22 2.37
CA VAL A 93 -16.28 -9.41 3.01
C VAL A 93 -17.46 -9.01 3.90
N ILE A 94 -17.33 -7.95 4.71
CA ILE A 94 -18.44 -7.44 5.53
C ILE A 94 -19.64 -7.08 4.65
N MET A 95 -19.41 -6.40 3.52
CA MET A 95 -20.47 -6.03 2.59
C MET A 95 -21.14 -7.26 1.97
N LEU A 96 -20.36 -8.26 1.54
CA LEU A 96 -20.92 -9.50 0.97
C LEU A 96 -21.74 -10.30 2.00
N VAL A 97 -21.31 -10.35 3.26
CA VAL A 97 -22.03 -11.07 4.32
C VAL A 97 -23.29 -10.33 4.77
N ARG A 98 -23.22 -8.99 4.88
CA ARG A 98 -24.35 -8.15 5.35
C ARG A 98 -25.38 -7.89 4.25
N TYR A 99 -24.93 -7.80 3.00
CA TYR A 99 -25.74 -7.44 1.84
C TYR A 99 -25.43 -8.39 0.67
N PRO A 100 -25.86 -9.66 0.75
CA PRO A 100 -25.60 -10.66 -0.28
C PRO A 100 -26.24 -10.30 -1.62
N ASP A 101 -27.39 -9.61 -1.59
CA ASP A 101 -28.01 -9.00 -2.77
C ASP A 101 -27.51 -7.55 -2.93
N LEU A 102 -26.37 -7.41 -3.61
CA LEU A 102 -25.84 -6.11 -4.05
C LEU A 102 -26.81 -5.34 -4.98
N SER A 103 -27.85 -5.99 -5.50
CA SER A 103 -28.95 -5.33 -6.22
C SER A 103 -29.84 -4.50 -5.29
N GLN A 104 -30.04 -4.93 -4.04
CA GLN A 104 -30.87 -4.23 -3.04
C GLN A 104 -30.15 -3.03 -2.42
N THR A 105 -28.82 -2.93 -2.57
CA THR A 105 -28.08 -1.73 -2.15
C THR A 105 -28.41 -0.46 -2.95
N GLY A 106 -29.20 -0.57 -4.03
CA GLY A 106 -29.70 0.57 -4.80
C GLY A 106 -30.50 1.60 -4.00
N GLU A 107 -31.03 1.23 -2.83
CA GLU A 107 -31.79 2.15 -1.97
C GLU A 107 -30.91 3.09 -1.14
N ASN A 108 -29.61 2.80 -0.99
CA ASN A 108 -28.70 3.63 -0.19
C ASN A 108 -27.42 4.00 -0.98
N PRO A 109 -27.30 5.25 -1.46
CA PRO A 109 -26.18 5.67 -2.31
C PRO A 109 -24.83 5.62 -1.60
N LEU A 110 -24.80 5.78 -0.27
CA LEU A 110 -23.58 5.63 0.52
C LEU A 110 -23.10 4.17 0.50
N LEU A 111 -24.02 3.21 0.59
CA LEU A 111 -23.67 1.79 0.67
C LEU A 111 -23.17 1.25 -0.67
N GLN A 112 -23.75 1.72 -1.79
CA GLN A 112 -23.21 1.48 -3.13
C GLN A 112 -21.80 2.07 -3.32
N THR A 113 -21.56 3.28 -2.81
CA THR A 113 -20.24 3.89 -2.91
C THR A 113 -19.22 3.07 -2.12
N ILE A 114 -19.53 2.69 -0.89
CA ILE A 114 -18.60 1.92 -0.05
C ILE A 114 -18.30 0.56 -0.68
N SER A 115 -19.31 -0.16 -1.18
CA SER A 115 -19.10 -1.47 -1.81
C SER A 115 -18.29 -1.38 -3.11
N LEU A 116 -18.55 -0.37 -3.93
CA LEU A 116 -17.81 -0.13 -5.17
C LEU A 116 -16.33 0.20 -4.88
N TYR A 117 -16.07 1.12 -3.95
CA TYR A 117 -14.71 1.51 -3.61
C TYR A 117 -13.95 0.43 -2.83
N SER A 118 -14.62 -0.38 -2.00
CA SER A 118 -13.97 -1.51 -1.31
C SER A 118 -13.57 -2.61 -2.29
N ALA A 119 -14.43 -2.93 -3.26
CA ALA A 119 -14.10 -3.89 -4.32
C ALA A 119 -12.91 -3.40 -5.15
N ARG A 120 -12.91 -2.11 -5.52
CA ARG A 120 -11.82 -1.46 -6.25
C ARG A 120 -10.49 -1.48 -5.47
N LEU A 121 -10.52 -1.16 -4.18
CA LEU A 121 -9.34 -1.26 -3.30
C LEU A 121 -8.82 -2.70 -3.21
N THR A 122 -9.72 -3.68 -3.15
CA THR A 122 -9.34 -5.11 -3.09
C THR A 122 -8.65 -5.54 -4.38
N ILE A 123 -9.23 -5.25 -5.54
CA ILE A 123 -8.65 -5.58 -6.85
C ILE A 123 -7.29 -4.90 -7.01
N ASN A 124 -7.20 -3.61 -6.69
CA ASN A 124 -5.96 -2.86 -6.81
C ASN A 124 -4.87 -3.40 -5.88
N GLY A 125 -5.25 -3.78 -4.65
CA GLY A 125 -4.33 -4.40 -3.70
C GLY A 125 -3.80 -5.76 -4.15
N VAL A 126 -4.59 -6.58 -4.86
CA VAL A 126 -4.07 -7.82 -5.47
C VAL A 126 -2.99 -7.52 -6.51
N VAL A 127 -3.20 -6.54 -7.38
CA VAL A 127 -2.21 -6.14 -8.39
C VAL A 127 -0.95 -5.60 -7.72
N LEU A 128 -1.11 -4.77 -6.69
CA LEU A 128 0.02 -4.23 -5.92
C LEU A 128 0.81 -5.31 -5.16
N LEU A 129 0.13 -6.34 -4.65
CA LEU A 129 0.80 -7.49 -4.02
C LEU A 129 1.64 -8.26 -5.03
N LEU A 130 1.11 -8.52 -6.23
CA LEU A 130 1.85 -9.16 -7.32
C LEU A 130 3.06 -8.32 -7.73
N PHE A 131 2.89 -7.01 -7.85
CA PHE A 131 3.97 -6.09 -8.18
C PHE A 131 5.05 -6.06 -7.08
N ALA A 132 4.67 -5.91 -5.82
CA ALA A 132 5.60 -5.88 -4.70
C ALA A 132 6.39 -7.20 -4.55
N PHE A 133 5.75 -8.32 -4.89
CA PHE A 133 6.42 -9.63 -4.97
C PHE A 133 7.46 -9.66 -6.10
N ALA A 134 7.10 -9.19 -7.29
CA ALA A 134 8.02 -9.10 -8.43
C ALA A 134 9.20 -8.14 -8.14
N ASP A 135 8.93 -6.97 -7.56
CA ASP A 135 9.96 -5.98 -7.20
C ASP A 135 10.93 -6.51 -6.13
N SER A 136 10.40 -7.20 -5.11
CA SER A 136 11.24 -7.87 -4.10
C SER A 136 12.14 -8.95 -4.70
N PHE A 137 11.63 -9.72 -5.66
CA PHE A 137 12.41 -10.73 -6.37
C PHE A 137 13.49 -10.11 -7.26
N TYR A 138 13.15 -9.03 -7.96
CA TYR A 138 14.08 -8.28 -8.81
C TYR A 138 15.25 -7.67 -8.01
N LEU A 139 14.95 -6.99 -6.89
CA LEU A 139 15.97 -6.42 -6.00
C LEU A 139 16.89 -7.48 -5.40
N ARG A 140 16.34 -8.63 -4.99
CA ARG A 140 17.11 -9.76 -4.46
C ARG A 140 18.10 -10.29 -5.50
N ASN A 141 17.64 -10.48 -6.75
CA ASN A 141 18.48 -10.97 -7.84
C ASN A 141 19.58 -9.96 -8.23
N ARG A 142 19.33 -8.66 -8.11
CA ARG A 142 20.34 -7.62 -8.36
C ARG A 142 21.46 -7.65 -7.32
N ILE A 143 21.12 -7.77 -6.04
CA ILE A 143 22.10 -7.84 -4.94
C ILE A 143 22.96 -9.10 -5.08
N SER A 144 22.35 -10.25 -5.38
CA SER A 144 23.10 -11.49 -5.61
C SER A 144 24.08 -11.38 -6.78
N ARG A 145 23.71 -10.67 -7.86
CA ARG A 145 24.60 -10.43 -9.01
C ARG A 145 25.77 -9.49 -8.67
N GLN A 146 25.56 -8.48 -7.84
CA GLN A 146 26.64 -7.58 -7.41
C GLN A 146 27.63 -8.28 -6.49
N ALA A 147 27.16 -9.12 -5.56
CA ALA A 147 28.02 -9.91 -4.67
C ALA A 147 28.91 -10.89 -5.45
N SER A 148 28.37 -11.53 -6.51
CA SER A 148 29.16 -12.42 -7.37
C SER A 148 30.19 -11.70 -8.24
N SER A 149 29.99 -10.41 -8.55
CA SER A 149 30.95 -9.63 -9.35
C SER A 149 32.10 -9.04 -8.54
N GLU A 150 31.95 -8.90 -7.21
CA GLU A 150 33.05 -8.48 -6.31
C GLU A 150 33.97 -9.65 -5.92
N GLU A 151 33.51 -10.90 -5.99
CA GLU A 151 34.33 -12.10 -5.76
C GLU A 151 35.24 -12.47 -6.96
N GLU A 152 34.97 -11.96 -8.17
CA GLU A 152 35.71 -12.31 -9.40
C GLU A 152 36.87 -11.36 -9.76
N THR A 153 37.23 -10.40 -8.91
CA THR A 153 38.51 -9.66 -9.05
C THR A 153 39.57 -10.21 -8.11
N PRO A 154 40.34 -11.25 -8.51
CA PRO A 154 41.58 -11.58 -7.83
C PRO A 154 42.62 -10.51 -8.17
N SER A 155 43.22 -9.97 -7.11
CA SER A 155 44.44 -9.16 -7.08
C SER A 155 45.57 -9.75 -7.91
#